data_AF-A0AAN7PMU6-F1
#
_entry.id   AF-A0AAN7PMU6-F1
#
_cell.length_a   1.000
_cell.length_b   1.000
_cell.length_c   1.000
_cell.angle_alpha   90.00
_cell.angle_beta   90.00
_cell.angle_gamma   90.00
#
_symmetry.space_group_name_H-M   'P 1'
#
loop_
_entity.id
_entity.type
_entity.pdbx_description
1 polymer ?
#
loop_
_entity_poly.entity_id
_entity_poly.type
_entity_poly.pdbx_seq_one_letter_code
_entity_poly.pdbx_strand_id
1 'polypeptide(L)'
;MNSENVEVNKPLWSFLEVVEDKLRPRALKSLTFSTERQTEAKYPEAIVDRRLSIAEQRPACPLISLFPVPRPQIYQKVVMEEIQKAFEQHMEQMADMVQKFSMELRSGLQPAYENFMGFIHAIDWKEPFLMGLLAFHFLILVTTIISRKNSNFQMCLFLLALGGVYLAEKLNKFLGENWRSFATQNYFDSHGIFLSTLWSGPLLVMAIIILVNTLFNLCYLIVKWKKAELRHKARLSHNKQD
;
A
#
# COMPACT_ATOMS: atom_id res chain seq x y z
N MET A 1 -29.44 16.05 -11.61
CA MET A 1 -29.25 15.19 -10.42
C MET A 1 -27.77 14.92 -10.24
N ASN A 2 -27.19 15.69 -9.32
CA ASN A 2 -25.89 15.64 -8.62
C ASN A 2 -24.59 15.31 -9.38
N SER A 3 -24.00 16.38 -9.91
CA SER A 3 -22.56 16.52 -10.22
C SER A 3 -21.69 16.86 -8.99
N GLU A 4 -22.22 16.78 -7.77
CA GLU A 4 -21.52 17.16 -6.53
C GLU A 4 -20.68 16.02 -5.90
N ASN A 5 -20.82 14.78 -6.38
CA ASN A 5 -20.13 13.61 -5.80
C ASN A 5 -18.73 13.33 -6.39
N VAL A 6 -18.29 14.09 -7.39
CA VAL A 6 -16.99 13.86 -8.06
C VAL A 6 -15.86 14.65 -7.41
N GLU A 7 -16.15 15.74 -6.69
CA GLU A 7 -15.13 16.64 -6.16
C GLU A 7 -14.55 16.20 -4.80
N VAL A 8 -15.33 15.46 -4.01
CA VAL A 8 -14.91 14.96 -2.67
C VAL A 8 -13.89 13.81 -2.77
N ASN A 9 -13.78 13.17 -3.93
CA ASN A 9 -12.99 11.96 -4.12
C ASN A 9 -11.67 12.17 -4.91
N LYS A 10 -11.43 13.39 -5.43
CA LYS A 10 -10.17 13.75 -6.13
C LYS A 10 -8.88 13.40 -5.37
N PRO A 11 -8.75 13.63 -4.03
CA PRO A 11 -7.50 13.31 -3.34
C PRO A 11 -7.28 11.81 -3.17
N LEU A 12 -8.35 11.00 -3.19
CA LEU A 12 -8.31 9.54 -2.98
C LEU A 12 -8.05 8.80 -4.30
N TRP A 13 -8.64 9.27 -5.42
CA TRP A 13 -8.30 8.80 -6.76
C TRP A 13 -6.87 9.17 -7.17
N SER A 14 -6.41 10.39 -6.87
CA SER A 14 -5.00 10.74 -7.11
C SER A 14 -4.04 9.90 -6.25
N PHE A 15 -4.49 9.46 -5.06
CA PHE A 15 -3.68 8.61 -4.19
C PHE A 15 -3.62 7.17 -4.71
N LEU A 16 -4.74 6.61 -5.18
CA LEU A 16 -4.79 5.30 -5.82
C LEU A 16 -4.00 5.28 -7.13
N GLU A 17 -4.09 6.32 -7.98
CA GLU A 17 -3.27 6.46 -9.18
C GLU A 17 -1.77 6.58 -8.84
N VAL A 18 -1.39 7.38 -7.84
CA VAL A 18 0.03 7.53 -7.44
C VAL A 18 0.59 6.25 -6.79
N VAL A 19 -0.24 5.50 -6.07
CA VAL A 19 0.11 4.18 -5.51
C VAL A 19 0.28 3.17 -6.64
N GLU A 20 -0.66 3.12 -7.58
CA GLU A 20 -0.64 2.21 -8.72
C GLU A 20 0.53 2.49 -9.67
N ASP A 21 0.82 3.76 -9.96
CA ASP A 21 1.93 4.21 -10.81
C ASP A 21 3.32 4.03 -10.15
N LYS A 22 3.40 4.06 -8.81
CA LYS A 22 4.65 3.71 -8.09
C LYS A 22 4.88 2.21 -7.91
N LEU A 23 3.83 1.40 -7.83
CA LEU A 23 3.91 -0.05 -7.62
C LEU A 23 4.15 -0.81 -8.93
N ARG A 24 3.47 -0.42 -10.01
CA ARG A 24 3.54 -1.07 -11.34
C ARG A 24 4.96 -1.21 -11.89
N PRO A 25 5.83 -0.18 -11.93
CA PRO A 25 7.18 -0.31 -12.49
C PRO A 25 8.16 -1.07 -11.57
N ARG A 26 7.88 -1.23 -10.27
CA ARG A 26 8.74 -2.01 -9.37
C ARG A 26 8.43 -3.50 -9.41
N ALA A 27 7.14 -3.84 -9.44
CA ALA A 27 6.69 -5.22 -9.60
C ALA A 27 7.12 -5.78 -10.96
N LEU A 28 6.97 -4.99 -12.04
CA LEU A 28 7.45 -5.36 -13.38
C LEU A 28 8.96 -5.58 -13.41
N LYS A 29 9.77 -4.73 -12.75
CA LYS A 29 11.23 -4.86 -12.73
C LYS A 29 11.73 -6.04 -11.90
N SER A 30 11.04 -6.37 -10.81
CA SER A 30 11.37 -7.56 -10.01
C SER A 30 10.97 -8.84 -10.73
N LEU A 31 9.84 -8.84 -11.44
CA LEU A 31 9.38 -9.96 -12.25
C LEU A 31 10.29 -10.20 -13.45
N THR A 32 10.63 -9.17 -14.23
CA THR A 32 11.56 -9.32 -15.37
C THR A 32 12.95 -9.80 -14.93
N PHE A 33 13.47 -9.28 -13.82
CA PHE A 33 14.78 -9.69 -13.30
C PHE A 33 14.80 -11.11 -12.71
N SER A 34 13.68 -11.57 -12.15
CA SER A 34 13.57 -12.94 -11.65
C SER A 34 13.34 -13.95 -12.78
N THR A 35 12.64 -13.56 -13.85
CA THR A 35 12.48 -14.34 -15.07
C THR A 35 13.79 -14.46 -15.84
N GLU A 36 14.57 -13.37 -16.00
CA GLU A 36 15.90 -13.41 -16.64
C GLU A 36 16.86 -14.38 -15.93
N ARG A 37 16.92 -14.31 -14.59
CA ARG A 37 17.77 -15.23 -13.81
C ARG A 37 17.34 -16.70 -13.90
N GLN A 38 16.05 -16.98 -14.03
CA GLN A 38 15.58 -18.36 -14.23
C GLN A 38 15.83 -18.87 -15.66
N THR A 39 15.78 -17.99 -16.68
CA THR A 39 16.09 -18.38 -18.06
C THR A 39 17.58 -18.64 -18.28
N GLU A 40 18.44 -17.86 -17.64
CA GLU A 40 19.90 -17.98 -17.77
C GLU A 40 20.45 -19.20 -17.00
N ALA A 41 19.85 -19.54 -15.86
CA ALA A 41 20.20 -20.74 -15.09
C ALA A 41 19.77 -22.06 -15.76
N LYS A 42 18.79 -22.03 -16.68
CA LYS A 42 18.26 -23.24 -17.33
C LYS A 42 18.98 -23.60 -18.63
N TYR A 43 19.67 -22.66 -19.29
CA TYR A 43 20.39 -22.91 -20.56
C TYR A 43 21.66 -22.05 -20.71
N PRO A 44 22.75 -22.34 -19.99
CA PRO A 44 23.93 -21.48 -19.99
C PRO A 44 24.84 -21.59 -21.24
N GLU A 45 24.73 -22.62 -22.10
CA GLU A 45 25.82 -22.98 -23.04
C GLU A 45 25.36 -23.48 -24.44
N ALA A 46 24.17 -23.11 -24.94
CA ALA A 46 23.64 -23.73 -26.19
C ALA A 46 23.40 -22.78 -27.38
N ILE A 47 23.47 -21.46 -27.20
CA ILE A 47 23.00 -20.51 -28.24
C ILE A 47 24.13 -19.79 -28.98
N VAL A 48 25.32 -19.63 -28.38
CA VAL A 48 26.42 -18.88 -29.02
C VAL A 48 27.25 -19.78 -29.94
N ASP A 49 27.50 -21.03 -29.55
CA ASP A 49 28.44 -21.90 -30.27
C ASP A 49 27.89 -22.47 -31.59
N ARG A 50 26.56 -22.56 -31.71
CA ARG A 50 25.91 -23.08 -32.93
C ARG A 50 25.86 -22.07 -34.08
N ARG A 51 26.10 -20.77 -33.82
CA ARG A 51 26.09 -19.75 -34.89
C ARG A 51 27.41 -19.68 -35.66
N LEU A 52 28.53 -20.11 -35.08
CA LEU A 52 29.84 -20.08 -35.73
C LEU A 52 30.11 -21.33 -36.57
N SER A 53 29.52 -22.49 -36.24
CA SER A 53 29.71 -23.72 -37.04
C SER A 53 28.82 -23.83 -38.29
N ILE A 54 27.72 -23.08 -38.37
CA ILE A 54 26.77 -23.16 -39.50
C ILE A 54 27.16 -22.25 -40.68
N ALA A 55 28.11 -21.33 -40.51
CA ALA A 55 28.52 -20.40 -41.57
C ALA A 55 29.51 -21.00 -42.59
N GLU A 56 30.19 -22.12 -42.28
CA GLU A 56 31.34 -22.58 -43.08
C GLU A 56 31.16 -23.92 -43.81
N GLN A 57 29.95 -24.47 -43.87
CA GLN A 57 29.70 -25.69 -44.66
C GLN A 57 28.41 -25.58 -45.46
N ARG A 58 28.49 -24.82 -46.56
CA ARG A 58 27.68 -25.15 -47.74
C ARG A 58 28.36 -26.30 -48.48
N PRO A 59 27.58 -27.31 -48.89
CA PRO A 59 27.50 -27.53 -50.33
C PRO A 59 26.05 -27.41 -50.82
N ALA A 60 25.94 -26.98 -52.07
CA ALA A 60 24.69 -26.71 -52.76
C ALA A 60 23.87 -27.99 -52.95
N CYS A 61 22.63 -28.00 -52.43
CA CYS A 61 21.56 -28.89 -52.88
C CYS A 61 20.31 -28.04 -53.20
N PRO A 62 19.78 -28.10 -54.43
CA PRO A 62 18.69 -27.23 -54.86
C PRO A 62 17.35 -27.92 -54.67
N LEU A 63 16.83 -28.09 -53.45
CA LEU A 63 15.46 -28.61 -53.27
C LEU A 63 14.88 -28.50 -51.85
N ILE A 64 14.90 -27.33 -51.23
CA ILE A 64 14.02 -27.04 -50.07
C ILE A 64 13.50 -25.61 -50.18
N SER A 65 12.55 -25.42 -51.10
CA SER A 65 11.74 -24.21 -51.22
C SER A 65 10.30 -24.55 -50.89
N LEU A 66 9.94 -24.90 -49.65
CA LEU A 66 8.51 -24.92 -49.29
C LEU A 66 8.18 -24.94 -47.78
N PHE A 67 8.92 -24.21 -46.93
CA PHE A 67 8.37 -23.89 -45.61
C PHE A 67 8.55 -22.40 -45.29
N PRO A 68 7.45 -21.65 -45.08
CA PRO A 68 7.54 -20.25 -44.72
C PRO A 68 8.13 -20.16 -43.31
N VAL A 69 9.34 -19.61 -43.18
CA VAL A 69 9.91 -19.23 -41.89
C VAL A 69 8.94 -18.22 -41.26
N PRO A 70 8.38 -18.47 -40.05
CA PRO A 70 7.44 -17.55 -39.42
C PRO A 70 8.14 -16.21 -39.19
N ARG A 71 7.49 -15.11 -39.59
CA ARG A 71 8.02 -13.75 -39.37
C ARG A 71 8.25 -13.50 -37.87
N PRO A 72 9.35 -12.83 -37.47
CA PRO A 72 9.72 -12.60 -36.07
C PRO A 72 8.66 -11.86 -35.23
N GLN A 73 7.73 -11.16 -35.87
CA GLN A 73 6.61 -10.47 -35.21
C GLN A 73 5.57 -11.43 -34.59
N ILE A 74 5.45 -12.66 -35.09
CA ILE A 74 4.46 -13.64 -34.59
C ILE A 74 4.92 -14.22 -33.25
N TYR A 75 6.23 -14.47 -33.11
CA TYR A 75 6.81 -15.05 -31.89
C TYR A 75 6.71 -14.08 -30.69
N GLN A 76 6.93 -12.78 -30.93
CA GLN A 76 6.80 -11.75 -29.90
C GLN A 76 5.35 -11.60 -29.40
N LYS A 77 4.35 -11.72 -30.28
CA LYS A 77 2.93 -11.66 -29.91
C LYS A 77 2.51 -12.86 -29.05
N VAL A 78 2.89 -14.07 -29.45
CA VAL A 78 2.53 -15.30 -28.73
C VAL A 78 3.11 -15.31 -27.31
N VAL A 79 4.36 -14.87 -27.14
CA VAL A 79 4.99 -14.77 -25.81
C VAL A 79 4.30 -13.73 -24.92
N MET A 80 3.91 -12.58 -25.47
CA MET A 80 3.19 -11.56 -24.70
C MET A 80 1.77 -12.01 -24.32
N GLU A 81 1.09 -12.75 -25.20
CA GLU A 81 -0.22 -13.35 -24.91
C GLU A 81 -0.13 -14.41 -23.80
N GLU A 82 0.88 -15.29 -23.82
CA GLU A 82 1.13 -16.27 -22.75
C GLU A 82 1.39 -15.59 -21.40
N ILE A 83 2.21 -14.52 -21.39
CA ILE A 83 2.49 -13.75 -20.17
C ILE A 83 1.25 -13.03 -19.65
N GLN A 84 0.44 -12.44 -20.54
CA GLN A 84 -0.84 -11.83 -20.15
C GLN A 84 -1.79 -12.86 -19.54
N LYS A 85 -1.92 -14.03 -20.16
CA LYS A 85 -2.80 -15.10 -19.68
C LYS A 85 -2.37 -15.63 -18.32
N ALA A 86 -1.07 -15.82 -18.10
CA ALA A 86 -0.52 -16.23 -16.81
C ALA A 86 -0.71 -15.14 -15.73
N PHE A 87 -0.57 -13.87 -16.11
CA PHE A 87 -0.82 -12.74 -15.20
C PHE A 87 -2.30 -12.60 -14.83
N GLU A 88 -3.21 -12.76 -15.79
CA GLU A 88 -4.65 -12.75 -15.57
C GLU A 88 -5.07 -13.87 -14.60
N GLN A 89 -4.57 -15.10 -14.78
CA GLN A 89 -4.83 -16.20 -13.84
C GLN A 89 -4.33 -15.90 -12.42
N HIS A 90 -3.15 -15.29 -12.27
CA HIS A 90 -2.63 -14.92 -10.96
C HIS A 90 -3.41 -13.75 -10.31
N MET A 91 -3.91 -12.81 -11.13
CA MET A 91 -4.77 -11.73 -10.66
C MET A 91 -6.11 -12.25 -10.16
N GLU A 92 -6.72 -13.24 -10.81
CA GLU A 92 -7.96 -13.87 -10.35
C GLU A 92 -7.78 -14.57 -8.99
N GLN A 93 -6.67 -15.29 -8.78
CA GLN A 93 -6.37 -15.92 -7.50
C GLN A 93 -6.20 -14.90 -6.37
N MET A 94 -5.50 -13.80 -6.63
CA MET A 94 -5.34 -12.72 -5.66
C MET A 94 -6.66 -12.00 -5.38
N ALA A 95 -7.50 -11.83 -6.41
CA ALA A 95 -8.83 -11.25 -6.26
C ALA A 95 -9.72 -12.11 -5.36
N ASP A 96 -9.76 -13.44 -5.57
CA ASP A 96 -10.56 -14.35 -4.75
C ASP A 96 -10.08 -14.38 -3.28
N MET A 97 -8.77 -14.34 -3.03
CA MET A 97 -8.23 -14.25 -1.66
C MET A 97 -8.58 -12.93 -0.98
N VAL A 98 -8.44 -11.80 -1.68
CA VAL A 98 -8.79 -10.47 -1.14
C VAL A 98 -10.29 -10.37 -0.90
N GLN A 99 -11.11 -10.92 -1.80
CA GLN A 99 -12.56 -10.95 -1.64
C GLN A 99 -12.97 -11.79 -0.44
N LYS A 100 -12.44 -13.00 -0.29
CA LYS A 100 -12.71 -13.87 0.88
C LYS A 100 -12.30 -13.19 2.18
N PHE A 101 -11.09 -12.63 2.25
CA PHE A 101 -10.63 -11.91 3.43
C PHE A 101 -11.50 -10.69 3.73
N SER A 102 -11.89 -9.93 2.71
CA SER A 102 -12.80 -8.78 2.86
C SER A 102 -14.18 -9.21 3.34
N MET A 103 -14.68 -10.36 2.89
CA MET A 103 -15.97 -10.91 3.32
C MET A 103 -15.91 -11.35 4.79
N GLU A 104 -14.84 -12.02 5.20
CA GLU A 104 -14.61 -12.45 6.59
C GLU A 104 -14.44 -11.25 7.54
N LEU A 105 -13.68 -10.22 7.12
CA LEU A 105 -13.57 -8.96 7.87
C LEU A 105 -14.92 -8.29 8.00
N ARG A 106 -15.67 -8.17 6.90
CA ARG A 106 -16.98 -7.52 6.92
C ARG A 106 -17.96 -8.27 7.82
N SER A 107 -18.07 -9.58 7.68
CA SER A 107 -19.01 -10.38 8.46
C SER A 107 -18.64 -10.39 9.96
N GLY A 108 -17.35 -10.44 10.30
CA GLY A 108 -16.88 -10.36 11.69
C GLY A 108 -17.07 -8.98 12.33
N LEU A 109 -16.90 -7.90 11.55
CA LEU A 109 -17.03 -6.53 12.05
C LEU A 109 -18.47 -6.01 12.06
N GLN A 110 -19.36 -6.57 11.24
CA GLN A 110 -20.76 -6.16 11.14
C GLN A 110 -21.48 -6.06 12.50
N PRO A 111 -21.49 -7.10 13.37
CA PRO A 111 -22.17 -7.00 14.66
C PRO A 111 -21.52 -5.99 15.62
N ALA A 112 -20.19 -5.88 15.61
CA ALA A 112 -19.49 -4.89 16.42
C ALA A 112 -19.82 -3.45 15.97
N TYR A 113 -19.91 -3.24 14.65
CA TYR A 113 -20.27 -1.97 14.05
C TYR A 113 -21.70 -1.55 14.39
N GLU A 114 -22.65 -2.48 14.35
CA GLU A 114 -24.05 -2.19 14.70
C GLU A 114 -24.20 -1.76 16.17
N ASN A 115 -23.54 -2.46 17.10
CA ASN A 115 -23.50 -2.08 18.52
C ASN A 115 -22.86 -0.71 18.73
N PHE A 116 -21.75 -0.44 18.04
CA PHE A 116 -21.05 0.84 18.08
C PHE A 116 -21.92 1.99 17.55
N MET A 117 -22.57 1.79 16.41
CA MET A 117 -23.47 2.78 15.82
C MET A 117 -24.67 3.04 16.73
N GLY A 118 -25.21 2.01 17.40
CA GLY A 118 -26.24 2.18 18.41
C GLY A 118 -25.79 3.06 19.57
N PHE A 119 -24.58 2.82 20.10
CA PHE A 119 -23.98 3.66 21.15
C PHE A 119 -23.78 5.11 20.69
N ILE A 120 -23.20 5.32 19.50
CA ILE A 120 -22.99 6.65 18.89
C ILE A 120 -24.31 7.38 18.68
N HIS A 121 -25.37 6.69 18.25
CA HIS A 121 -26.67 7.31 18.03
C HIS A 121 -27.35 7.74 19.34
N ALA A 122 -27.14 6.98 20.42
CA ALA A 122 -27.67 7.30 21.75
C ALA A 122 -26.97 8.51 22.41
N ILE A 123 -25.81 8.94 21.90
CA ILE A 123 -25.08 10.09 22.42
C ILE A 123 -25.68 11.40 21.88
N ASP A 124 -25.94 12.35 22.78
CA ASP A 124 -26.40 13.70 22.40
C ASP A 124 -25.28 14.53 21.76
N TRP A 125 -25.21 14.54 20.42
CA TRP A 125 -24.23 15.32 19.64
C TRP A 125 -24.38 16.83 19.74
N LYS A 126 -25.42 17.33 20.42
CA LYS A 126 -25.67 18.77 20.59
C LYS A 126 -24.82 19.40 21.69
N GLU A 127 -24.11 18.61 22.49
CA GLU A 127 -23.28 19.16 23.54
C GLU A 127 -22.03 19.89 22.98
N PRO A 128 -21.68 21.06 23.53
CA PRO A 128 -20.61 21.90 23.00
C PRO A 128 -19.24 21.23 23.09
N PHE A 129 -18.99 20.41 24.12
CA PHE A 129 -17.72 19.72 24.27
C PHE A 129 -17.51 18.62 23.22
N LEU A 130 -18.58 17.91 22.81
CA LEU A 130 -18.52 16.93 21.73
C LEU A 130 -18.22 17.60 20.39
N MET A 131 -18.82 18.76 20.13
CA MET A 131 -18.51 19.53 18.92
C MET A 131 -17.05 19.99 18.89
N GLY A 132 -16.53 20.43 20.04
CA GLY A 132 -15.10 20.73 20.20
C GLY A 132 -14.21 19.51 19.93
N LEU A 133 -14.62 18.34 20.45
CA LEU A 133 -13.92 17.07 20.21
C LEU A 133 -13.92 16.69 18.72
N LEU A 134 -15.04 16.83 18.03
CA LEU A 134 -15.14 16.53 16.60
C LEU A 134 -14.28 17.49 15.77
N ALA A 135 -14.29 18.79 16.11
CA ALA A 135 -13.44 19.79 15.47
C ALA A 135 -11.95 19.49 15.69
N PHE A 136 -11.55 19.07 16.89
CA PHE A 136 -10.19 18.65 17.19
C PHE A 136 -9.72 17.49 16.30
N HIS A 137 -10.56 16.46 16.13
CA HIS A 137 -10.26 15.35 15.24
C HIS A 137 -10.16 15.78 13.78
N PHE A 138 -11.06 16.66 13.33
CA PHE A 138 -10.99 17.22 11.99
C PHE A 138 -9.70 18.03 11.76
N LEU A 139 -9.26 18.82 12.73
CA LEU A 139 -7.99 19.54 12.66
C LEU A 139 -6.78 18.60 12.58
N ILE A 140 -6.76 17.51 13.35
CA ILE A 140 -5.70 16.49 13.26
C ILE A 140 -5.72 15.82 11.88
N LEU A 141 -6.90 15.51 11.35
CA LEU A 141 -7.08 14.93 10.02
C LEU A 141 -6.51 15.87 8.94
N VAL A 142 -6.91 17.14 8.96
CA VAL A 142 -6.39 18.17 8.04
C VAL A 142 -4.88 18.30 8.17
N THR A 143 -4.37 18.38 9.39
CA THR A 143 -2.92 18.45 9.67
C THR A 143 -2.19 17.24 9.10
N THR A 144 -2.78 16.04 9.20
CA THR A 144 -2.22 14.80 8.66
C THR A 144 -2.19 14.84 7.13
N ILE A 145 -3.24 15.33 6.49
CA ILE A 145 -3.35 15.48 5.04
C ILE A 145 -2.28 16.46 4.50
N ILE A 146 -2.09 17.60 5.18
CA ILE A 146 -1.08 18.61 4.83
C ILE A 146 0.34 18.07 5.08
N SER A 147 0.52 17.35 6.19
CA SER A 147 1.81 16.78 6.57
C SER A 147 2.30 15.68 5.63
N ARG A 148 1.51 15.20 4.67
CA ARG A 148 1.92 14.13 3.73
C ARG A 148 3.21 14.41 2.98
N LYS A 149 3.62 15.68 2.84
CA LYS A 149 4.91 16.05 2.24
C LYS A 149 6.12 15.88 3.16
N ASN A 150 5.93 15.92 4.49
CA ASN A 150 7.00 15.94 5.47
C ASN A 150 6.97 14.68 6.34
N SER A 151 7.83 13.70 6.04
CA SER A 151 7.90 12.41 6.76
C SER A 151 8.23 12.56 8.25
N ASN A 152 9.07 13.53 8.61
CA ASN A 152 9.42 13.80 10.01
C ASN A 152 8.20 14.26 10.83
N PHE A 153 7.35 15.11 10.23
CA PHE A 153 6.14 15.59 10.89
C PHE A 153 5.11 14.47 11.03
N GLN A 154 5.00 13.59 10.03
CA GLN A 154 4.16 12.39 10.15
C GLN A 154 4.58 11.49 11.30
N MET A 155 5.89 11.32 11.54
CA MET A 155 6.37 10.54 12.67
C MET A 155 6.03 11.20 14.01
N CYS A 156 6.11 12.54 14.10
CA CYS A 156 5.66 13.28 15.27
C CYS A 156 4.15 13.09 15.50
N LEU A 157 3.32 13.23 14.46
CA LEU A 157 1.88 13.00 14.54
C LEU A 157 1.55 11.57 14.97
N PHE A 158 2.29 10.58 14.48
CA PHE A 158 2.11 9.19 14.89
C PHE A 158 2.38 9.00 16.39
N LEU A 159 3.50 9.53 16.88
CA LEU A 159 3.84 9.48 18.31
C LEU A 159 2.81 10.25 19.15
N LEU A 160 2.33 11.39 18.66
CA LEU A 160 1.30 12.18 19.32
C LEU A 160 -0.04 11.42 19.38
N ALA A 161 -0.42 10.71 18.31
CA ALA A 161 -1.62 9.88 18.30
C ALA A 161 -1.51 8.71 19.30
N LEU A 162 -0.37 8.01 19.33
CA LEU A 162 -0.12 6.95 20.33
C LEU A 162 -0.12 7.50 21.76
N GLY A 163 0.51 8.65 21.98
CA GLY A 163 0.47 9.36 23.24
C GLY A 163 -0.96 9.73 23.65
N GLY A 164 -1.75 10.26 22.70
CA GLY A 164 -3.16 10.58 22.92
C GLY A 164 -3.97 9.36 23.37
N VAL A 165 -3.80 8.21 22.72
CA VAL A 165 -4.44 6.94 23.11
C VAL A 165 -3.99 6.51 24.51
N TYR A 166 -2.70 6.61 24.82
CA TYR A 166 -2.16 6.29 26.15
C TYR A 166 -2.73 7.21 27.24
N LEU A 167 -2.93 8.50 26.94
CA LEU A 167 -3.53 9.45 27.87
C LEU A 167 -5.05 9.27 28.04
N ALA A 168 -5.71 8.45 27.24
CA ALA A 168 -7.16 8.28 27.28
C ALA A 168 -7.65 7.91 28.69
N GLU A 169 -7.05 6.94 29.38
CA GLU A 169 -7.50 6.57 30.73
C GLU A 169 -7.41 7.73 31.74
N LYS A 170 -6.33 8.51 31.68
CA LYS A 170 -6.14 9.67 32.55
C LYS A 170 -7.13 10.78 32.23
N LEU A 171 -7.36 11.04 30.94
CA LEU A 171 -8.35 12.00 30.49
C LEU A 171 -9.77 11.58 30.90
N ASN A 172 -10.09 10.29 30.85
CA ASN A 172 -11.40 9.77 31.23
C ASN A 172 -11.68 10.01 32.71
N LYS A 173 -10.71 9.74 33.59
CA LYS A 173 -10.82 10.02 35.03
C LYS A 173 -10.95 11.51 35.30
N PHE A 174 -10.08 12.33 34.70
CA PHE A 174 -10.09 13.77 34.90
C PHE A 174 -11.38 14.45 34.40
N LEU A 175 -11.86 14.08 33.21
CA LEU A 175 -13.10 14.60 32.65
C LEU A 175 -14.33 14.05 33.40
N GLY A 176 -14.26 12.82 33.88
CA GLY A 176 -15.29 12.19 34.72
C GLY A 176 -15.37 12.75 36.14
N GLU A 177 -14.34 13.44 36.65
CA GLU A 177 -14.41 14.21 37.90
C GLU A 177 -15.00 15.61 37.67
N ASN A 178 -14.73 16.20 36.51
CA ASN A 178 -15.09 17.59 36.18
C ASN A 178 -16.30 17.74 35.25
N TRP A 179 -17.03 16.66 34.96
CA TRP A 179 -18.09 16.63 33.95
C TRP A 179 -19.15 17.72 34.13
N ARG A 180 -19.49 18.07 35.38
CA ARG A 180 -20.49 19.10 35.72
C ARG A 180 -20.15 20.50 35.18
N SER A 181 -18.89 20.76 34.84
CA SER A 181 -18.43 22.05 34.34
C SER A 181 -18.73 22.25 32.85
N PHE A 182 -18.82 21.17 32.07
CA PHE A 182 -18.86 21.26 30.60
C PHE A 182 -19.91 20.36 29.93
N ALA A 183 -20.48 19.39 30.65
CA ALA A 183 -21.45 18.43 30.13
C ALA A 183 -22.74 18.45 30.96
N THR A 184 -23.87 18.20 30.30
CA THR A 184 -25.17 18.14 30.99
C THR A 184 -25.33 16.82 31.74
N GLN A 185 -24.70 15.75 31.23
CA GLN A 185 -24.73 14.41 31.79
C GLN A 185 -23.32 13.81 31.88
N ASN A 186 -23.15 12.83 32.77
CA ASN A 186 -21.88 12.14 32.90
C ASN A 186 -21.76 11.02 31.86
N TYR A 187 -20.98 11.26 30.82
CA TYR A 187 -20.65 10.27 29.80
C TYR A 187 -19.45 9.38 30.15
N PHE A 188 -18.68 9.75 31.18
CA PHE A 188 -17.45 9.08 31.54
C PHE A 188 -17.74 7.93 32.49
N ASP A 189 -17.20 6.76 32.14
CA ASP A 189 -17.40 5.52 32.89
C ASP A 189 -16.06 4.97 33.39
N SER A 190 -16.07 4.13 34.42
CA SER A 190 -14.87 3.52 35.02
C SER A 190 -14.12 2.65 34.01
N HIS A 191 -14.84 2.03 33.07
CA HIS A 191 -14.25 1.26 31.97
C HIS A 191 -13.74 2.12 30.80
N GLY A 192 -14.07 3.41 30.77
CA GLY A 192 -13.60 4.34 29.75
C GLY A 192 -14.09 4.06 28.34
N ILE A 193 -15.21 3.34 28.17
CA ILE A 193 -15.74 2.93 26.86
C ILE A 193 -16.08 4.15 26.00
N PHE A 194 -16.74 5.17 26.58
CA PHE A 194 -17.08 6.40 25.89
C PHE A 194 -15.86 7.13 25.35
N LEU A 195 -14.87 7.40 26.22
CA LEU A 195 -13.68 8.12 25.80
C LEU A 195 -12.84 7.26 24.83
N SER A 196 -12.67 5.97 25.08
CA SER A 196 -11.93 5.09 24.16
C SER A 196 -12.56 5.06 22.77
N THR A 197 -13.89 5.09 22.70
CA THR A 197 -14.64 5.13 21.45
C THR A 197 -14.45 6.46 20.72
N LEU A 198 -14.68 7.59 21.38
CA LEU A 198 -14.71 8.90 20.73
C LEU A 198 -13.33 9.55 20.58
N TRP A 199 -12.38 9.21 21.44
CA TRP A 199 -11.01 9.73 21.43
C TRP A 199 -10.06 8.73 20.77
N SER A 200 -9.95 7.52 21.34
CA SER A 200 -8.95 6.56 20.88
C SER A 200 -9.31 5.95 19.53
N GLY A 201 -10.60 5.73 19.22
CA GLY A 201 -11.05 5.17 17.95
C GLY A 201 -10.56 5.96 16.74
N PRO A 202 -10.96 7.23 16.56
CA PRO A 202 -10.50 8.06 15.45
C PRO A 202 -8.97 8.25 15.43
N LEU A 203 -8.34 8.44 16.59
CA LEU A 203 -6.88 8.55 16.69
C LEU A 203 -6.16 7.29 16.21
N LEU A 204 -6.69 6.10 16.53
CA LEU A 204 -6.09 4.84 16.12
C LEU A 204 -6.24 4.61 14.62
N VAL A 205 -7.41 4.92 14.05
CA VAL A 205 -7.61 4.87 12.58
C VAL A 205 -6.60 5.81 11.89
N MET A 206 -6.43 7.03 12.42
CA MET A 206 -5.43 7.96 11.91
C MET A 206 -4.00 7.42 12.05
N ALA A 207 -3.65 6.82 13.18
CA ALA A 207 -2.36 6.20 13.41
C ALA A 207 -2.10 5.05 12.41
N ILE A 208 -3.11 4.23 12.11
CA ILE A 208 -3.01 3.16 11.10
C ILE A 208 -2.75 3.75 9.71
N ILE A 209 -3.47 4.80 9.31
CA ILE A 209 -3.25 5.47 8.02
C ILE A 209 -1.82 6.02 7.92
N ILE A 210 -1.33 6.69 8.97
CA ILE A 210 0.04 7.21 9.01
C ILE A 210 1.06 6.06 8.99
N LEU A 211 0.79 4.97 9.72
CA LEU A 211 1.65 3.80 9.78
C LEU A 211 1.81 3.15 8.41
N VAL A 212 0.72 2.92 7.68
CA VAL A 212 0.74 2.36 6.33
C VAL A 212 1.56 3.25 5.38
N ASN A 213 1.33 4.56 5.41
CA ASN A 213 2.09 5.52 4.61
C ASN A 213 3.58 5.52 4.94
N THR A 214 3.91 5.48 6.24
CA THR A 214 5.29 5.45 6.73
C THR A 214 5.97 4.13 6.38
N LEU A 215 5.25 3.00 6.44
CA LEU A 215 5.75 1.69 6.07
C LEU A 215 6.13 1.64 4.59
N PHE A 216 5.27 2.15 3.70
CA PHE A 216 5.59 2.24 2.27
C PHE A 216 6.81 3.14 2.01
N ASN A 217 6.90 4.29 2.69
CA ASN A 217 8.05 5.18 2.60
C ASN A 217 9.33 4.52 3.11
N LEU A 218 9.26 3.79 4.22
CA LEU A 218 10.39 3.05 4.80
C LEU A 218 10.87 1.96 3.85
N CYS A 219 9.96 1.15 3.29
CA CYS A 219 10.31 0.15 2.28
C CYS A 219 11.01 0.78 1.07
N TYR A 220 10.54 1.94 0.61
CA TYR A 220 11.22 2.66 -0.48
C TYR A 220 12.63 3.13 -0.08
N LEU A 221 12.77 3.70 1.12
CA LEU A 221 14.06 4.18 1.62
C LEU A 221 15.04 3.04 1.82
N ILE A 222 14.60 1.89 2.36
CA ILE A 222 15.43 0.69 2.52
C ILE A 222 15.92 0.19 1.16
N VAL A 223 15.04 0.09 0.16
CA VAL A 223 15.45 -0.33 -1.20
C VAL A 223 16.44 0.66 -1.82
N LYS A 224 16.19 1.96 -1.67
CA LYS A 224 17.09 3.01 -2.16
C LYS A 224 18.44 2.96 -1.45
N TRP A 225 18.46 2.78 -0.13
CA TRP A 225 19.65 2.67 0.69
C TRP A 225 20.45 1.41 0.33
N LYS A 226 19.79 0.25 0.18
CA LYS A 226 20.41 -0.98 -0.30
C LYS A 226 21.03 -0.83 -1.68
N LYS A 227 20.35 -0.13 -2.60
CA LYS A 227 20.91 0.15 -3.94
C LYS A 227 22.13 1.07 -3.87
N ALA A 228 22.13 2.05 -2.98
CA ALA A 228 23.29 2.92 -2.75
C ALA A 228 24.46 2.17 -2.09
N GLU A 229 24.17 1.31 -1.11
CA GLU A 229 25.13 0.42 -0.45
C GLU A 229 25.86 -0.46 -1.48
N LEU A 230 25.10 -1.12 -2.36
CA LEU A 230 25.67 -1.96 -3.43
C LEU A 230 26.51 -1.15 -4.42
N ARG A 231 26.08 0.06 -4.79
CA ARG A 231 26.87 0.97 -5.66
C ARG A 231 28.17 1.43 -5.00
N HIS A 232 28.16 1.67 -3.69
CA HIS A 232 29.36 2.03 -2.95
C HIS A 232 30.35 0.86 -2.87
N LYS A 233 29.84 -0.35 -2.57
CA LYS A 233 30.66 -1.58 -2.56
C LYS A 233 31.30 -1.87 -3.92
N ALA A 234 30.58 -1.69 -5.03
CA ALA A 234 31.11 -1.88 -6.39
C ALA A 234 32.26 -0.91 -6.74
N ARG A 235 32.25 0.32 -6.19
CA ARG A 235 33.33 1.30 -6.38
C ARG A 235 34.58 0.94 -5.58
N LEU A 236 34.41 0.43 -4.36
CA LEU A 236 35.52 -0.01 -3.52
C LEU A 236 36.21 -1.27 -4.04
N SER A 237 35.48 -2.18 -4.70
CA SER A 237 36.09 -3.35 -5.34
C SER A 237 36.89 -2.99 -6.58
N HIS A 238 36.45 -1.97 -7.34
CA HIS A 238 37.18 -1.49 -8.51
C HIS A 238 38.53 -0.85 -8.13
N ASN A 239 38.55 -0.01 -7.09
CA ASN A 239 39.76 0.69 -6.61
C ASN A 239 40.79 -0.22 -5.89
N LYS A 240 40.56 -1.53 -5.78
CA LYS A 240 41.54 -2.51 -5.27
C LYS A 240 42.19 -3.34 -6.38
N GLN A 241 41.72 -3.20 -7.62
CA GLN A 241 42.24 -3.89 -8.80
C GLN A 241 43.19 -3.01 -9.63
N ASP A 242 43.26 -1.71 -9.32
CA ASP A 242 44.29 -0.77 -9.77
C ASP A 242 45.41 -0.66 -8.74
#